data_AF-A0A9N9XGE8-F1
#
_entry.id   AF-A0A9N9XGE8-F1
#
_cell.length_a   1.000
_cell.length_b   1.000
_cell.length_c   1.000
_cell.angle_alpha   90.00
_cell.angle_beta   90.00
_cell.angle_gamma   90.00
#
_symmetry.space_group_name_H-M   'P 1'
#
loop_
_entity.id
_entity.type
_entity.pdbx_description
1 polymer ?
#
loop_
_entity_poly.entity_id
_entity_poly.type
_entity_poly.pdbx_seq_one_letter_code
_entity_poly.pdbx_strand_id
1 'polypeptide(L)'
;MAGYRRAYSINEDNLILELIVKGKLYYQTRGTILWKDLAQGGFFCQDRTWMSLQNRFEKKILPDITNPRYTLSSEEKQKICKAWKQTADNFNPDTDFSSDEDSLDCPITTTKEYL
;
A
#
# COMPACT_ATOMS: atom_id res chain seq x y z
N MET A 1 -6.60 -24.44 -16.10
CA MET A 1 -6.92 -23.08 -16.59
C MET A 1 -5.84 -22.13 -16.12
N ALA A 2 -5.09 -21.50 -17.03
CA ALA A 2 -4.20 -20.41 -16.65
C ALA A 2 -5.08 -19.22 -16.27
N GLY A 3 -5.20 -18.93 -14.97
CA GLY A 3 -5.91 -17.75 -14.51
C GLY A 3 -5.22 -16.50 -15.03
N TYR A 4 -5.84 -15.79 -15.98
CA TYR A 4 -5.32 -14.53 -16.50
C TYR A 4 -5.46 -13.47 -15.41
N ARG A 5 -4.35 -13.15 -14.73
CA ARG A 5 -4.30 -12.01 -13.82
C ARG A 5 -4.46 -10.73 -14.64
N ARG A 6 -5.44 -9.91 -14.28
CA ARG A 6 -5.67 -8.61 -14.92
C ARG A 6 -4.42 -7.75 -14.86
N ALA A 7 -3.93 -7.27 -16.00
CA ALA A 7 -2.82 -6.33 -16.04
C ALA A 7 -3.22 -5.01 -15.35
N TYR A 8 -2.26 -4.39 -14.67
CA TYR A 8 -2.47 -3.07 -14.07
C TYR A 8 -2.43 -1.99 -15.15
N SER A 9 -3.45 -1.14 -15.16
CA SER A 9 -3.53 0.02 -16.06
C SER A 9 -2.74 1.21 -15.52
N ILE A 10 -2.33 2.12 -16.41
CA ILE A 10 -1.73 3.41 -16.04
C ILE A 10 -2.68 4.23 -15.17
N ASN A 11 -4.00 4.09 -15.36
CA ASN A 11 -5.00 4.78 -14.56
C ASN A 11 -5.00 4.26 -13.10
N GLU A 12 -4.82 2.95 -12.90
CA GLU A 12 -4.70 2.38 -11.55
C GLU A 12 -3.41 2.87 -10.88
N ASP A 13 -2.30 2.94 -11.63
CA ASP A 13 -1.04 3.46 -11.09
C ASP A 13 -1.15 4.95 -10.70
N ASN A 14 -1.80 5.77 -11.54
CA ASN A 14 -2.06 7.18 -11.23
C ASN A 14 -2.96 7.33 -9.99
N LEU A 15 -3.96 6.46 -9.83
CA LEU A 15 -4.85 6.47 -8.66
C LEU A 15 -4.09 6.16 -7.37
N ILE A 16 -3.18 5.18 -7.39
CA ILE A 16 -2.30 4.87 -6.24
C ILE A 16 -1.51 6.12 -5.85
N LEU A 17 -0.90 6.77 -6.84
CA LEU A 17 -0.07 7.96 -6.64
C LEU A 17 -0.88 9.14 -6.09
N GLU A 18 -2.07 9.37 -6.63
CA GLU A 18 -2.98 10.44 -6.18
C GLU A 18 -3.41 10.24 -4.72
N LEU A 19 -3.74 9.00 -4.33
CA LEU A 19 -4.14 8.70 -2.95
C LEU A 19 -3.01 8.94 -1.94
N ILE A 20 -1.77 8.57 -2.30
CA ILE A 20 -0.57 8.85 -1.48
C ILE A 20 -0.37 10.35 -1.30
N VAL A 21 -0.50 11.11 -2.39
CA VAL A 21 -0.30 12.57 -2.41
C VAL A 21 -1.38 13.28 -1.61
N LYS A 22 -2.64 12.91 -1.83
CA LYS A 22 -3.82 13.48 -1.16
C LYS A 22 -3.74 13.27 0.36
N GLY A 23 -3.30 12.10 0.80
CA GLY A 23 -3.09 11.81 2.21
C GLY A 23 -1.76 12.34 2.77
N LYS A 24 -0.86 12.87 1.93
CA LYS A 24 0.55 13.18 2.29
C LYS A 24 1.28 11.99 2.93
N LEU A 25 0.93 10.77 2.52
CA LEU A 25 1.36 9.51 3.13
C LEU A 25 2.73 9.04 2.61
N TYR A 26 3.57 9.98 2.15
CA TYR A 26 4.87 9.72 1.52
C TYR A 26 5.82 8.86 2.37
N TYR A 27 5.79 9.03 3.69
CA TYR A 27 6.62 8.27 4.63
C TYR A 27 5.98 6.95 5.06
N GLN A 28 4.68 6.77 4.84
CA GLN A 28 3.94 5.56 5.22
C GLN A 28 3.85 4.53 4.08
N THR A 29 4.42 4.82 2.91
CA THR A 29 4.38 3.90 1.74
C THR A 29 5.11 2.59 1.97
N ARG A 30 6.03 2.51 2.95
CA ARG A 30 6.66 1.25 3.38
C ARG A 30 5.76 0.38 4.26
N GLY A 31 4.87 0.98 5.04
CA GLY A 31 4.01 0.28 5.99
C GLY A 31 2.83 -0.41 5.32
N THR A 32 2.40 -1.56 5.84
CA THR A 32 1.25 -2.29 5.29
C THR A 32 -0.09 -1.62 5.59
N ILE A 33 -0.15 -0.75 6.61
CA ILE A 33 -1.39 -0.09 7.07
C ILE A 33 -1.99 0.75 5.95
N LEU A 34 -1.17 1.59 5.30
CA LEU A 34 -1.57 2.40 4.14
C LEU A 34 -2.22 1.53 3.06
N TRP A 35 -1.56 0.45 2.66
CA TRP A 35 -2.02 -0.39 1.56
C TRP A 35 -3.30 -1.15 1.90
N LYS A 36 -3.45 -1.58 3.16
CA LYS A 36 -4.68 -2.21 3.66
C LYS A 36 -5.84 -1.23 3.61
N ASP A 37 -5.63 0.00 4.06
CA ASP A 37 -6.64 1.05 4.03
C ASP A 37 -7.05 1.39 2.58
N LEU A 38 -6.09 1.51 1.66
CA LEU A 38 -6.35 1.72 0.24
C LEU A 38 -7.14 0.57 -0.41
N ALA A 39 -6.84 -0.68 -0.04
CA ALA A 39 -7.56 -1.85 -0.53
C ALA A 39 -9.00 -1.91 0.02
N GLN A 40 -9.20 -1.48 1.28
CA GLN A 40 -10.52 -1.42 1.91
C GLN A 40 -11.36 -0.24 1.40
N GLY A 41 -10.73 0.85 0.95
CA GLY A 41 -11.40 2.04 0.46
C GLY A 41 -12.21 1.86 -0.84
N GLY A 42 -12.15 0.68 -1.47
CA GLY A 42 -12.98 0.36 -2.64
C GLY A 42 -12.61 1.09 -3.93
N PHE A 43 -11.45 1.76 -3.96
CA PHE A 43 -10.94 2.49 -5.14
C PHE A 43 -10.44 1.56 -6.25
N PHE A 44 -10.09 0.32 -5.90
CA PHE A 44 -9.57 -0.69 -6.81
C PHE A 44 -10.56 -1.84 -6.96
N CYS A 45 -10.46 -2.57 -8.07
CA CYS A 45 -11.29 -3.76 -8.27
C CYS A 45 -11.00 -4.83 -7.21
N GLN A 46 -12.00 -5.66 -6.88
CA GLN A 46 -11.93 -6.70 -5.84
C GLN A 46 -10.78 -7.71 -6.01
N ASP A 47 -10.26 -7.86 -7.24
CA ASP A 47 -9.11 -8.71 -7.54
C ASP A 47 -7.76 -8.12 -7.07
N ARG A 48 -7.74 -6.86 -6.59
CA ARG A 48 -6.54 -6.16 -6.16
C ARG A 48 -6.40 -6.22 -4.65
N THR A 49 -5.45 -7.03 -4.19
CA THR A 49 -5.07 -7.07 -2.77
C THR A 49 -4.07 -5.97 -2.43
N TRP A 50 -4.02 -5.58 -1.15
CA TRP A 50 -3.04 -4.61 -0.65
C TRP A 50 -1.59 -5.01 -0.99
N MET A 51 -1.25 -6.30 -0.92
CA MET A 51 0.07 -6.82 -1.32
C MET A 51 0.36 -6.57 -2.80
N SER A 52 -0.64 -6.76 -3.66
CA SER A 52 -0.49 -6.54 -5.10
C SER A 52 -0.27 -5.06 -5.42
N LEU A 53 -1.00 -4.17 -4.74
CA LEU A 53 -0.83 -2.71 -4.87
C LEU A 53 0.56 -2.27 -4.41
N GLN A 54 0.99 -2.74 -3.24
CA GLN A 54 2.32 -2.44 -2.69
C GLN A 54 3.44 -2.93 -3.63
N ASN A 55 3.37 -4.19 -4.07
CA ASN A 55 4.38 -4.77 -4.95
C ASN A 55 4.40 -4.09 -6.33
N ARG A 56 3.24 -3.64 -6.83
CA ARG A 56 3.15 -2.82 -8.06
C ARG A 56 3.83 -1.47 -7.87
N PHE A 57 3.55 -0.79 -6.75
CA PHE A 57 4.16 0.48 -6.42
C PHE A 57 5.69 0.36 -6.34
N GLU A 58 6.19 -0.62 -5.58
CA GLU A 58 7.63 -0.80 -5.35
C GLU A 58 8.39 -1.23 -6.61
N LYS A 59 7.88 -2.21 -7.36
CA LYS A 59 8.62 -2.80 -8.49
C LYS A 59 8.42 -2.10 -9.83
N LYS A 60 7.35 -1.32 -9.99
CA LYS A 60 7.02 -0.67 -11.26
C LYS A 60 6.92 0.84 -11.13
N ILE A 61 6.11 1.34 -10.20
CA ILE A 61 5.84 2.78 -10.12
C ILE A 61 7.05 3.55 -9.61
N LEU A 62 7.69 3.09 -8.52
CA LEU A 62 8.86 3.72 -7.92
C LEU A 62 10.04 3.89 -8.89
N PRO A 63 10.52 2.84 -9.58
CA PRO A 63 11.62 2.97 -10.53
C PRO A 63 11.24 3.76 -11.78
N ASP A 64 9.97 3.75 -12.18
CA ASP A 64 9.47 4.45 -13.37
C ASP A 64 8.83 5.80 -13.04
N ILE A 65 8.92 6.32 -11.80
CA ILE A 65 8.14 7.50 -11.36
C ILE A 65 8.46 8.77 -12.15
N THR A 66 9.65 8.85 -12.75
CA THR A 66 10.10 9.94 -13.63
C THR A 66 9.43 9.90 -15.01
N ASN A 67 8.70 8.84 -15.33
CA ASN A 67 8.03 8.66 -16.60
C ASN A 67 6.94 9.73 -16.82
N PRO A 68 6.86 10.33 -18.02
CA PRO A 68 5.83 11.33 -18.35
C PRO A 68 4.41 10.75 -18.41
N ARG A 69 4.24 9.42 -18.43
CA ARG A 69 2.93 8.77 -18.38
C ARG A 69 2.18 8.99 -17.06
N TYR A 70 2.92 9.29 -15.99
CA TYR A 70 2.33 9.60 -14.69
C TYR A 70 1.93 11.07 -14.62
N THR A 71 0.64 11.33 -14.34
CA THR A 71 0.03 12.67 -14.29
C THR A 71 0.48 13.52 -13.10
N LEU A 72 1.25 12.93 -12.20
CA LEU A 72 1.84 13.57 -11.02
C LEU A 72 2.79 14.73 -11.35
N SER A 73 2.78 15.78 -10.52
CA SER A 73 3.74 16.88 -10.61
C SER A 73 5.17 16.42 -10.31
N SER A 74 6.15 17.03 -10.96
CA SER A 74 7.59 16.79 -10.72
C SER A 74 7.97 16.97 -9.25
N GLU A 75 7.34 17.94 -8.55
CA GLU A 75 7.60 18.16 -7.13
C GLU A 75 7.15 16.99 -6.25
N GLU A 76 5.99 16.40 -6.57
CA GLU A 76 5.42 15.29 -5.81
C GLU A 76 6.19 14.00 -6.08
N LYS A 77 6.60 13.77 -7.33
CA LYS A 77 7.51 12.68 -7.71
C LYS A 77 8.81 12.76 -6.91
N GLN A 78 9.38 13.96 -6.77
CA GLN A 78 10.59 14.17 -5.95
C GLN A 78 10.34 13.90 -4.47
N LYS A 79 9.21 14.35 -3.90
CA LYS A 79 8.84 14.08 -2.50
C LYS A 79 8.73 12.58 -2.22
N ILE A 80 8.06 11.82 -3.09
CA ILE A 80 7.92 10.36 -2.98
C ILE A 80 9.30 9.69 -3.02
N CYS A 81 10.14 10.06 -3.99
CA CYS A 81 11.49 9.51 -4.13
C CYS A 81 12.37 9.80 -2.90
N LYS A 82 12.30 11.04 -2.38
CA LYS A 82 13.05 11.46 -1.19
C LYS A 82 12.59 10.72 0.06
N ALA A 83 11.27 10.62 0.28
CA ALA A 83 10.70 9.91 1.42
C ALA A 83 11.06 8.41 1.40
N TRP A 84 11.06 7.78 0.22
CA TRP A 84 11.46 6.38 0.07
C TRP A 84 12.94 6.14 0.43
N LYS A 85 13.83 7.05 0.03
CA LYS A 85 15.25 6.98 0.40
C LYS A 85 15.45 7.17 1.91
N GLN A 86 14.82 8.18 2.49
CA GLN A 86 14.96 8.50 3.92
C GLN A 86 14.43 7.39 4.84
N THR A 87 13.33 6.76 4.48
CA THR A 87 12.77 5.64 5.26
C THR A 87 13.58 4.34 5.10
N ALA A 88 14.52 4.26 4.14
CA ALA A 88 15.38 3.09 3.98
C ALA A 88 16.49 3.10 5.03
N ASP A 89 17.05 4.28 5.28
CA ASP A 89 18.15 4.47 6.23
C ASP A 89 17.67 4.41 7.70
N ASN A 90 16.40 4.74 7.96
CA ASN A 90 15.83 4.75 9.31
C ASN A 90 15.17 3.42 9.73
N PHE A 91 15.18 2.37 8.89
CA PHE A 91 14.65 1.07 9.29
C PHE A 91 15.69 0.34 10.14
N ASN A 92 15.71 0.63 11.44
CA ASN A 92 16.34 -0.23 12.42
C ASN A 92 15.37 -1.41 12.71
N PRO A 93 15.65 -2.64 12.24
CA PRO A 93 14.75 -3.78 12.43
C PRO A 93 14.57 -4.20 13.90
N ASP A 94 15.33 -3.61 14.82
CA ASP A 94 15.38 -4.01 16.23
C ASP A 94 14.41 -3.24 17.16
N THR A 95 13.50 -2.42 16.63
CA THR A 95 12.50 -1.74 17.48
C THR A 95 11.21 -2.55 17.56
N ASP A 96 11.20 -3.44 18.54
CA ASP A 96 10.12 -3.57 19.53
C ASP A 96 8.79 -4.15 19.03
N PHE A 97 8.81 -5.45 18.79
CA PHE A 97 7.67 -6.33 19.02
C PHE A 97 7.84 -6.96 20.42
N SER A 98 8.00 -6.15 21.48
CA SER A 98 7.75 -6.63 22.83
C SER A 98 6.24 -6.85 22.94
N SER A 99 5.84 -8.10 22.80
CA SER A 99 4.51 -8.57 23.14
C SER A 99 4.31 -8.41 24.65
N ASP A 100 3.90 -7.23 25.07
CA ASP A 100 3.12 -7.09 26.29
C ASP A 100 1.72 -7.66 25.99
N GLU A 101 1.62 -8.98 26.19
CA GLU A 101 0.35 -9.71 26.36
C GLU A 101 -0.37 -9.14 27.60
N ASP A 102 -1.03 -7.99 27.45
CA ASP A 102 -2.09 -7.56 28.38
C ASP A 102 -3.44 -7.98 27.80
N SER A 103 -3.84 -9.14 28.29
CA SER A 103 -5.17 -9.73 28.32
C SER A 103 -6.32 -8.71 28.35
N LEU A 104 -7.11 -8.63 27.28
CA LEU A 104 -8.52 -8.24 27.37
C LEU A 104 -9.40 -9.19 26.56
N ASP A 105 -10.08 -10.03 27.33
CA ASP A 105 -11.22 -10.87 26.98
C ASP A 105 -12.32 -10.02 26.31
N CYS A 106 -12.72 -10.40 25.10
CA CYS A 106 -13.93 -9.90 24.47
C CYS A 106 -14.72 -11.09 23.90
N PRO A 107 -15.87 -11.46 24.49
CA PRO A 107 -16.58 -12.67 24.16
C PRO A 107 -17.63 -12.46 23.03
N ILE A 108 -17.94 -13.57 22.34
CA ILE A 108 -19.14 -13.91 21.55
C ILE A 108 -19.44 -13.03 20.31
N THR A 109 -19.47 -13.57 19.09
CA THR A 109 -20.63 -14.33 18.58
C THR A 109 -20.31 -15.11 17.30
N THR A 110 -20.21 -16.44 17.42
CA THR A 110 -20.34 -17.36 16.29
C THR A 110 -21.80 -17.34 15.82
N THR A 111 -22.02 -16.92 14.57
CA THR A 111 -23.28 -17.16 13.84
C THR A 111 -23.03 -18.10 12.66
N LYS A 112 -23.69 -19.26 12.74
CA LYS A 112 -24.15 -20.20 11.69
C LYS A 112 -23.11 -20.88 10.78
N GLU A 113 -23.22 -22.21 10.68
CA GLU A 113 -23.76 -22.91 9.49
C GLU A 113 -23.82 -24.45 9.72
N TYR A 114 -25.01 -25.01 9.46
CA TYR A 114 -25.37 -26.30 8.87
C TYR A 114 -24.42 -27.52 8.97
N LEU A 115 -24.85 -28.57 9.69
CA LEU A 115 -25.49 -29.80 9.15
C LEU A 115 -25.93 -30.72 10.30
#